data_AF-A0AAN6YH48-F1
#
_entry.id   AF-A0AAN6YH48-F1
#
_cell.length_a   1.000
_cell.length_b   1.000
_cell.length_c   1.000
_cell.angle_alpha   90.00
_cell.angle_beta   90.00
_cell.angle_gamma   90.00
#
_symmetry.space_group_name_H-M   'P 1'
#
loop_
_entity.id
_entity.type
_entity.pdbx_description
1 polymer ?
#
loop_
_entity_poly.entity_id
_entity_poly.type
_entity_poly.pdbx_seq_one_letter_code
_entity_poly.pdbx_strand_id
1 'polypeptide(L)'
;MPVHPITTPIGHSLPPQADHTITLHAPTWDHAIRFRNKDASLFAQMVSMYPRFGPWNQASSLCKAIHSKLSLPEDYSCLPFLHPEIFPAAVEYAFSCHRKANEADGTKISPDELKFRVVDIRGTRLYVLVFPAKKGSGIMGLWQNHGTGISTRLAGDILGLIEQDEKKGFRVVEFEATGGDLDVSKGIPEGTWLVDGDAHFALRERIVGLMKRGSRVPEGAEKLSNEDVFLYGTGMAGIYYLHGILTGKTDDLREEVSTEEEKRRKGTVLVLGSVFHNSWHVFEEEAPAGGFKHFGKVETRQELDEIEDWLEFHFGQGGRISYLFVEFPSNPLLVSVDLERLRGWADKYGFPIVVDDTVGSFCNVDLLPVADVIVSSLTKSFSGYANVMAGSIVLNPTLPFYKTFLKPALTASHRNELYAADAIKLLSNSDDYLARSKILNRNAQAIADLAASYSSSSSADPNNKPIVKTVLYPTYSPTLANYQKSLRRRPASKEEKEELFEPGYGCLLSIEFVDKPTAIAFFDNLHVHKGPHLGAHLTLAMPYNEMVWGSEEYVKEGYHIGYGLNLEQVRVSVGLEDEEELVAVFRHALGAASSSSSEEE
;
A
#
# COMPACT_ATOMS: atom_id res chain seq x y z
N MET A 1 25.75 -23.65 -8.44
CA MET A 1 24.61 -24.46 -7.95
C MET A 1 23.59 -24.62 -9.07
N PRO A 2 22.87 -25.76 -9.14
CA PRO A 2 21.79 -25.92 -10.10
C PRO A 2 20.67 -24.93 -9.80
N VAL A 3 20.14 -24.27 -10.83
CA VAL A 3 18.97 -23.39 -10.72
C VAL A 3 17.73 -24.22 -11.06
N HIS A 4 16.75 -24.20 -10.16
CA HIS A 4 15.50 -24.95 -10.33
C HIS A 4 14.36 -24.03 -10.77
N PRO A 5 13.64 -24.35 -11.85
CA PRO A 5 12.45 -23.59 -12.24
C PRO A 5 11.35 -23.64 -11.18
N ILE A 6 10.58 -22.56 -11.08
CA ILE A 6 9.36 -22.53 -10.27
C ILE A 6 8.29 -23.43 -10.91
N THR A 7 7.77 -24.36 -10.12
CA THR A 7 6.73 -25.31 -10.55
C THR A 7 5.31 -24.89 -10.16
N THR A 8 5.16 -23.75 -9.48
CA THR A 8 3.86 -23.17 -9.13
C THR A 8 3.11 -22.83 -10.41
N PRO A 9 1.90 -23.37 -10.64
CA PRO A 9 1.14 -23.03 -11.84
C PRO A 9 0.75 -21.56 -11.88
N ILE A 10 0.50 -21.04 -13.07
CA ILE A 10 -0.02 -19.69 -13.25
C ILE A 10 -1.32 -19.49 -12.46
N GLY A 11 -1.49 -18.31 -11.86
CA GLY A 11 -2.69 -17.96 -11.10
C GLY A 11 -2.80 -18.58 -9.71
N HIS A 12 -1.87 -19.47 -9.34
CA HIS A 12 -1.73 -19.98 -7.97
C HIS A 12 -0.85 -19.07 -7.11
N SER A 13 -0.83 -19.30 -5.80
CA SER A 13 -0.09 -18.47 -4.85
C SER A 13 1.25 -19.08 -4.45
N LEU A 14 1.99 -18.37 -3.58
CA LEU A 14 3.22 -18.86 -2.98
C LEU A 14 2.98 -20.16 -2.19
N PRO A 15 3.89 -21.15 -2.25
CA PRO A 15 3.82 -22.33 -1.40
C PRO A 15 4.21 -22.01 0.06
N PRO A 16 3.56 -22.65 1.06
CA PRO A 16 2.33 -23.42 0.90
C PRO A 16 1.13 -22.49 0.61
N GLN A 17 0.38 -22.78 -0.46
CA GLN A 17 -0.84 -22.04 -0.76
C GLN A 17 -1.93 -22.41 0.24
N ALA A 18 -2.64 -21.41 0.76
CA ALA A 18 -3.74 -21.55 1.71
C ALA A 18 -4.90 -20.63 1.31
N ASP A 19 -6.06 -20.80 1.95
CA ASP A 19 -7.32 -20.11 1.62
C ASP A 19 -7.22 -18.58 1.65
N HIS A 20 -6.32 -18.06 2.48
CA HIS A 20 -6.15 -16.62 2.73
C HIS A 20 -4.85 -16.05 2.15
N THR A 21 -4.14 -16.79 1.28
CA THR A 21 -2.94 -16.26 0.65
C THR A 21 -3.29 -15.05 -0.23
N ILE A 22 -2.48 -13.99 -0.16
CA ILE A 22 -2.76 -12.67 -0.75
C ILE A 22 -1.79 -12.33 -1.88
N THR A 23 -1.49 -13.31 -2.73
CA THR A 23 -0.64 -13.11 -3.91
C THR A 23 -0.98 -14.12 -5.00
N LEU A 24 -0.34 -13.98 -6.15
CA LEU A 24 -0.47 -14.85 -7.32
C LEU A 24 0.91 -15.06 -7.97
N HIS A 25 0.98 -16.03 -8.87
CA HIS A 25 2.13 -16.33 -9.71
C HIS A 25 1.81 -16.03 -11.19
N ALA A 26 2.52 -15.08 -11.79
CA ALA A 26 2.43 -14.71 -13.20
C ALA A 26 3.84 -14.77 -13.84
N PRO A 27 4.26 -15.92 -14.40
CA PRO A 27 5.68 -16.27 -14.55
C PRO A 27 6.47 -15.45 -15.58
N THR A 28 5.80 -14.82 -16.55
CA THR A 28 6.48 -14.14 -17.67
C THR A 28 6.03 -12.70 -17.81
N TRP A 29 6.82 -11.90 -18.53
CA TRP A 29 6.51 -10.51 -18.81
C TRP A 29 5.15 -10.38 -19.53
N ASP A 30 4.88 -11.25 -20.51
CA ASP A 30 3.58 -11.32 -21.21
C ASP A 30 2.42 -11.53 -20.23
N HIS A 31 2.56 -12.42 -19.25
CA HIS A 31 1.53 -12.60 -18.23
C HIS A 31 1.28 -11.32 -17.42
N ALA A 32 2.33 -10.56 -17.08
CA ALA A 32 2.17 -9.27 -16.39
C ALA A 32 1.42 -8.24 -17.25
N ILE A 33 1.72 -8.16 -18.55
CA ILE A 33 1.02 -7.27 -19.51
C ILE A 33 -0.44 -7.66 -19.66
N ARG A 34 -0.71 -8.95 -19.86
CA ARG A 34 -2.07 -9.48 -19.99
C ARG A 34 -2.88 -9.27 -18.71
N PHE A 35 -2.24 -9.37 -17.55
CA PHE A 35 -2.87 -9.05 -16.27
C PHE A 35 -3.28 -7.57 -16.20
N ARG A 36 -2.36 -6.65 -16.52
CA ARG A 36 -2.66 -5.21 -16.60
C ARG A 36 -3.83 -4.92 -17.52
N ASN A 37 -3.84 -5.56 -18.69
CA ASN A 37 -4.86 -5.38 -19.71
C ASN A 37 -6.18 -6.13 -19.42
N LYS A 38 -6.31 -6.78 -18.25
CA LYS A 38 -7.51 -7.53 -17.84
C LYS A 38 -7.91 -8.63 -18.85
N ASP A 39 -6.92 -9.33 -19.42
CA ASP A 39 -7.16 -10.40 -20.38
C ASP A 39 -8.04 -11.52 -19.78
N ALA A 40 -9.20 -11.74 -20.37
CA ALA A 40 -10.20 -12.67 -19.83
C ALA A 40 -9.67 -14.11 -19.73
N SER A 41 -8.85 -14.55 -20.69
CA SER A 41 -8.30 -15.91 -20.70
C SER A 41 -7.25 -16.15 -19.60
N LEU A 42 -6.50 -15.10 -19.23
CA LEU A 42 -5.60 -15.13 -18.08
C LEU A 42 -6.40 -15.12 -16.76
N PHE A 43 -7.39 -14.24 -16.63
CA PHE A 43 -8.20 -14.14 -15.41
C PHE A 43 -8.99 -15.43 -15.12
N ALA A 44 -9.40 -16.16 -16.16
CA ALA A 44 -10.04 -17.48 -16.01
C ALA A 44 -9.14 -18.55 -15.38
N GLN A 45 -7.81 -18.36 -15.39
CA GLN A 45 -6.83 -19.27 -14.77
C GLN A 45 -6.48 -18.88 -13.32
N MET A 46 -6.98 -17.74 -12.82
CA MET A 46 -6.63 -17.25 -11.49
C MET A 46 -7.34 -18.05 -10.41
N VAL A 47 -6.54 -18.62 -9.49
CA VAL A 47 -7.02 -19.35 -8.31
C VAL A 47 -6.80 -18.56 -7.02
N SER A 48 -5.80 -17.69 -7.01
CA SER A 48 -5.46 -16.81 -5.90
C SER A 48 -5.17 -15.41 -6.41
N MET A 49 -5.51 -14.40 -5.59
CA MET A 49 -5.22 -13.00 -5.89
C MET A 49 -5.12 -12.20 -4.59
N TYR A 50 -4.52 -11.02 -4.68
CA TYR A 50 -4.55 -10.05 -3.59
C TYR A 50 -6.00 -9.57 -3.36
N PRO A 51 -6.65 -9.83 -2.20
CA PRO A 51 -8.08 -9.57 -2.02
C PRO A 51 -8.50 -8.09 -2.07
N ARG A 52 -7.57 -7.15 -2.00
CA ARG A 52 -7.82 -5.72 -2.27
C ARG A 52 -8.04 -5.42 -3.75
N PHE A 53 -7.63 -6.27 -4.69
CA PHE A 53 -7.89 -6.03 -6.12
C PHE A 53 -9.31 -6.40 -6.55
N GLY A 54 -10.14 -6.87 -5.62
CA GLY A 54 -11.55 -7.20 -5.80
C GLY A 54 -11.97 -8.34 -4.87
N PRO A 55 -13.26 -8.65 -4.77
CA PRO A 55 -13.73 -9.76 -3.95
C PRO A 55 -13.30 -11.10 -4.58
N TRP A 56 -12.28 -11.74 -4.00
CA TRP A 56 -11.76 -13.05 -4.41
C TRP A 56 -12.08 -14.14 -3.38
N ASN A 57 -12.12 -15.40 -3.82
CA ASN A 57 -12.34 -16.59 -2.97
C ASN A 57 -13.56 -16.44 -2.03
N GLN A 58 -13.33 -16.48 -0.71
CA GLN A 58 -14.38 -16.36 0.30
C GLN A 58 -15.14 -15.03 0.22
N ALA A 59 -14.45 -13.92 -0.10
CA ALA A 59 -15.12 -12.63 -0.29
C ALA A 59 -16.06 -12.65 -1.51
N SER A 60 -15.64 -13.27 -2.62
CA SER A 60 -16.51 -13.48 -3.80
C SER A 60 -17.72 -14.34 -3.46
N SER A 61 -17.51 -15.41 -2.69
CA SER A 61 -18.56 -16.34 -2.27
C SER A 61 -19.57 -15.65 -1.34
N LEU A 62 -19.10 -14.81 -0.42
CA LEU A 62 -19.96 -13.98 0.41
C LEU A 62 -20.79 -13.00 -0.44
N CYS A 63 -20.20 -12.33 -1.43
CA CYS A 63 -20.95 -11.45 -2.33
C CYS A 63 -22.10 -12.19 -3.03
N LYS A 64 -21.85 -13.41 -3.53
CA LYS A 64 -22.89 -14.26 -4.15
C LYS A 64 -23.97 -14.68 -3.15
N ALA A 65 -23.60 -15.02 -1.92
CA ALA A 65 -24.55 -15.39 -0.87
C ALA A 65 -25.45 -14.20 -0.49
N ILE A 66 -24.89 -13.01 -0.31
CA ILE A 66 -25.64 -11.77 -0.04
C ILE A 66 -26.57 -11.44 -1.21
N HIS A 67 -26.07 -11.51 -2.45
CA HIS A 67 -26.87 -11.30 -3.66
C HIS A 67 -28.12 -12.19 -3.67
N SER A 68 -27.94 -13.49 -3.44
CA SER A 68 -29.04 -14.46 -3.37
C SER A 68 -30.02 -14.16 -2.23
N LYS A 69 -29.53 -13.86 -1.02
CA LYS A 69 -30.38 -13.57 0.15
C LYS A 69 -31.15 -12.26 0.03
N LEU A 70 -30.63 -11.28 -0.71
CA LEU A 70 -31.32 -10.03 -1.03
C LEU A 70 -32.24 -10.12 -2.25
N SER A 71 -32.27 -11.27 -2.93
CA SER A 71 -33.02 -11.48 -4.18
C SER A 71 -32.71 -10.40 -5.23
N LEU A 72 -31.43 -10.06 -5.40
CA LEU A 72 -31.01 -9.05 -6.35
C LEU A 72 -31.21 -9.53 -7.81
N PRO A 73 -31.43 -8.61 -8.77
CA PRO A 73 -31.50 -8.97 -10.19
C PRO A 73 -30.23 -9.69 -10.68
N GLU A 74 -30.37 -10.60 -11.66
CA GLU A 74 -29.25 -11.39 -12.20
C GLU A 74 -28.17 -10.53 -12.87
N ASP A 75 -28.54 -9.39 -13.42
CA ASP A 75 -27.63 -8.43 -14.06
C ASP A 75 -26.98 -7.45 -13.06
N TYR A 76 -27.23 -7.61 -11.76
CA TYR A 76 -26.64 -6.84 -10.68
C TYR A 76 -25.64 -7.65 -9.87
N SER A 77 -24.66 -6.95 -9.30
CA SER A 77 -23.67 -7.44 -8.35
C SER A 77 -23.71 -6.62 -7.07
N CYS A 78 -23.02 -7.08 -6.03
CA CYS A 78 -22.89 -6.34 -4.79
C CYS A 78 -21.51 -6.43 -4.15
N LEU A 79 -21.14 -5.41 -3.38
CA LEU A 79 -19.93 -5.36 -2.57
C LEU A 79 -20.30 -5.01 -1.12
N PRO A 80 -19.94 -5.84 -0.14
CA PRO A 80 -20.19 -5.58 1.28
C PRO A 80 -19.02 -4.85 1.96
N PHE A 81 -19.33 -3.97 2.91
CA PHE A 81 -18.38 -3.17 3.68
C PHE A 81 -18.78 -3.13 5.16
N LEU A 82 -17.84 -2.75 6.04
CA LEU A 82 -18.06 -2.67 7.48
C LEU A 82 -18.41 -1.27 7.99
N HIS A 83 -18.21 -0.23 7.17
CA HIS A 83 -18.38 1.16 7.56
C HIS A 83 -19.50 1.87 6.78
N PRO A 84 -20.41 2.63 7.42
CA PRO A 84 -21.52 3.33 6.75
C PRO A 84 -21.06 4.44 5.81
N GLU A 85 -19.91 5.07 6.08
CA GLU A 85 -19.36 6.15 5.23
C GLU A 85 -19.09 5.70 3.80
N ILE A 86 -19.07 4.39 3.53
CA ILE A 86 -18.93 3.89 2.17
C ILE A 86 -20.09 4.32 1.26
N PHE A 87 -21.30 4.58 1.80
CA PHE A 87 -22.43 5.01 0.99
C PHE A 87 -22.23 6.41 0.41
N PRO A 88 -21.99 7.48 1.21
CA PRO A 88 -21.68 8.79 0.64
C PRO A 88 -20.40 8.76 -0.19
N ALA A 89 -19.36 8.03 0.23
CA ALA A 89 -18.15 7.87 -0.58
C ALA A 89 -18.43 7.23 -1.95
N ALA A 90 -19.37 6.28 -2.02
CA ALA A 90 -19.75 5.65 -3.28
C ALA A 90 -20.47 6.61 -4.23
N VAL A 91 -21.32 7.49 -3.69
CA VAL A 91 -21.96 8.55 -4.47
C VAL A 91 -20.92 9.51 -5.03
N GLU A 92 -20.02 10.01 -4.18
CA GLU A 92 -18.95 10.93 -4.59
C GLU A 92 -18.05 10.31 -5.65
N TYR A 93 -17.59 9.07 -5.40
CA TYR A 93 -16.72 8.34 -6.31
C TYR A 93 -17.39 8.03 -7.66
N ALA A 94 -18.62 7.48 -7.65
CA ALA A 94 -19.30 7.03 -8.86
C ALA A 94 -19.67 8.19 -9.80
N PHE A 95 -19.98 9.35 -9.22
CA PHE A 95 -20.43 10.53 -9.96
C PHE A 95 -19.34 11.60 -10.13
N SER A 96 -18.11 11.30 -9.69
CA SER A 96 -16.94 12.18 -9.82
C SER A 96 -16.62 12.51 -11.27
N CYS A 97 -16.20 13.75 -11.52
CA CYS A 97 -15.75 14.19 -12.84
C CYS A 97 -14.41 13.55 -13.26
N HIS A 98 -13.67 12.93 -12.33
CA HIS A 98 -12.46 12.13 -12.62
C HIS A 98 -12.79 10.82 -13.36
N ARG A 99 -14.07 10.43 -13.42
CA ARG A 99 -14.54 9.20 -14.07
C ARG A 99 -14.99 9.39 -15.52
N LYS A 100 -14.37 10.30 -16.28
CA LYS A 100 -14.63 10.45 -17.73
C LYS A 100 -14.36 9.15 -18.51
N ALA A 101 -13.37 8.36 -18.06
CA ALA A 101 -13.10 7.04 -18.63
C ALA A 101 -14.32 6.11 -18.55
N ASN A 102 -15.13 6.21 -17.48
CA ASN A 102 -16.33 5.40 -17.29
C ASN A 102 -17.41 5.70 -18.34
N GLU A 103 -17.43 6.92 -18.90
CA GLU A 103 -18.35 7.26 -19.99
C GLU A 103 -17.90 6.64 -21.31
N ALA A 104 -16.60 6.68 -21.59
CA ALA A 104 -16.02 6.14 -22.82
C ALA A 104 -16.01 4.60 -22.86
N ASP A 105 -15.86 3.94 -21.72
CA ASP A 105 -15.83 2.47 -21.61
C ASP A 105 -17.20 1.83 -21.29
N GLY A 106 -18.24 2.65 -21.11
CA GLY A 106 -19.61 2.21 -20.81
C GLY A 106 -19.84 1.74 -19.37
N THR A 107 -18.93 2.03 -18.44
CA THR A 107 -18.99 1.56 -17.05
C THR A 107 -19.54 2.60 -16.07
N LYS A 108 -19.97 3.77 -16.56
CA LYS A 108 -20.61 4.81 -15.74
C LYS A 108 -21.92 4.31 -15.13
N ILE A 109 -22.00 4.36 -13.81
CA ILE A 109 -23.19 4.04 -13.02
C ILE A 109 -24.01 5.32 -12.84
N SER A 110 -25.31 5.25 -13.11
CA SER A 110 -26.24 6.35 -12.86
C SER A 110 -26.77 6.34 -11.41
N PRO A 111 -27.29 7.46 -10.91
CA PRO A 111 -27.85 7.56 -9.56
C PRO A 111 -28.86 6.45 -9.20
N ASP A 112 -29.76 6.09 -10.11
CA ASP A 112 -30.80 5.07 -9.87
C ASP A 112 -30.25 3.63 -9.93
N GLU A 113 -29.11 3.42 -10.60
CA GLU A 113 -28.45 2.12 -10.73
C GLU A 113 -27.60 1.78 -9.50
N LEU A 114 -27.08 2.79 -8.79
CA LEU A 114 -26.34 2.61 -7.55
C LEU A 114 -27.33 2.50 -6.39
N LYS A 115 -27.36 1.36 -5.70
CA LYS A 115 -28.29 1.09 -4.61
C LYS A 115 -27.55 0.70 -3.33
N PHE A 116 -28.18 1.00 -2.20
CA PHE A 116 -27.62 0.82 -0.87
C PHE A 116 -28.55 -0.04 -0.04
N ARG A 117 -28.01 -1.11 0.56
CA ARG A 117 -28.73 -2.02 1.44
C ARG A 117 -27.92 -2.29 2.69
N VAL A 118 -28.60 -2.55 3.80
CA VAL A 118 -27.94 -2.90 5.07
C VAL A 118 -28.41 -4.28 5.51
N VAL A 119 -27.47 -5.12 5.90
CA VAL A 119 -27.75 -6.48 6.39
C VAL A 119 -27.00 -6.72 7.69
N ASP A 120 -27.63 -7.44 8.61
CA ASP A 120 -27.01 -7.91 9.84
C ASP A 120 -26.84 -9.42 9.77
N ILE A 121 -25.60 -9.89 10.00
CA ILE A 121 -25.27 -11.30 10.02
C ILE A 121 -24.66 -11.62 11.38
N ARG A 122 -25.47 -12.23 12.25
CA ARG A 122 -25.13 -12.55 13.66
C ARG A 122 -24.42 -11.42 14.43
N GLY A 123 -24.94 -10.20 14.31
CA GLY A 123 -24.41 -9.04 15.03
C GLY A 123 -23.29 -8.30 14.30
N THR A 124 -22.86 -8.77 13.13
CA THR A 124 -22.02 -8.00 12.21
C THR A 124 -22.90 -7.33 11.15
N ARG A 125 -22.98 -6.00 11.21
CA ARG A 125 -23.64 -5.19 10.20
C ARG A 125 -22.74 -4.97 8.99
N LEU A 126 -23.29 -5.23 7.80
CA LEU A 126 -22.65 -4.96 6.53
C LEU A 126 -23.44 -3.92 5.73
N TYR A 127 -22.70 -3.00 5.14
CA TYR A 127 -23.17 -1.98 4.21
C TYR A 127 -22.93 -2.48 2.80
N VAL A 128 -24.01 -2.75 2.07
CA VAL A 128 -23.96 -3.45 0.79
C VAL A 128 -24.23 -2.45 -0.32
N LEU A 129 -23.20 -2.21 -1.14
CA LEU A 129 -23.33 -1.51 -2.41
C LEU A 129 -23.87 -2.48 -3.45
N VAL A 130 -24.90 -2.08 -4.19
CA VAL A 130 -25.54 -2.88 -5.24
C VAL A 130 -25.49 -2.07 -6.55
N PHE A 131 -25.04 -2.69 -7.64
CA PHE A 131 -24.80 -2.02 -8.91
C PHE A 131 -24.90 -2.99 -10.10
N PRO A 132 -25.10 -2.50 -11.34
CA PRO A 132 -25.12 -3.36 -12.52
C PRO A 132 -23.77 -4.07 -12.71
N ALA A 133 -23.79 -5.40 -12.84
CA ALA A 133 -22.58 -6.24 -12.88
C ALA A 133 -21.60 -5.82 -13.99
N LYS A 134 -22.14 -5.44 -15.16
CA LYS A 134 -21.35 -4.98 -16.32
C LYS A 134 -20.62 -3.64 -16.08
N LYS A 135 -21.04 -2.87 -15.09
CA LYS A 135 -20.49 -1.55 -14.74
C LYS A 135 -19.57 -1.61 -13.51
N GLY A 136 -19.24 -2.81 -13.03
CA GLY A 136 -18.49 -2.98 -11.77
C GLY A 136 -17.12 -2.30 -11.73
N SER A 137 -16.42 -2.15 -12.86
CA SER A 137 -15.16 -1.38 -12.89
C SER A 137 -15.35 0.08 -12.52
N GLY A 138 -16.54 0.66 -12.76
CA GLY A 138 -16.87 2.03 -12.43
C GLY A 138 -17.02 2.32 -10.94
N ILE A 139 -17.04 1.29 -10.08
CA ILE A 139 -17.12 1.41 -8.61
C ILE A 139 -16.00 0.66 -7.86
N MET A 140 -15.27 -0.22 -8.54
CA MET A 140 -14.30 -1.12 -7.90
C MET A 140 -13.14 -0.40 -7.20
N GLY A 141 -12.81 0.84 -7.60
CA GLY A 141 -11.78 1.61 -6.90
C GLY A 141 -12.15 2.00 -5.47
N LEU A 142 -13.43 2.00 -5.07
CA LEU A 142 -13.77 2.08 -3.64
C LEU A 142 -13.19 0.91 -2.85
N TRP A 143 -13.35 -0.31 -3.36
CA TRP A 143 -12.77 -1.51 -2.74
C TRP A 143 -11.23 -1.50 -2.86
N GLN A 144 -10.74 -1.14 -4.05
CA GLN A 144 -9.34 -1.23 -4.38
C GLN A 144 -8.52 -0.08 -3.79
N ASN A 145 -8.79 1.16 -4.20
CA ASN A 145 -8.02 2.34 -3.83
C ASN A 145 -8.20 2.68 -2.35
N HIS A 146 -9.43 2.71 -1.83
CA HIS A 146 -9.62 2.98 -0.41
C HIS A 146 -9.13 1.81 0.45
N GLY A 147 -9.06 0.60 -0.12
CA GLY A 147 -8.60 -0.59 0.60
C GLY A 147 -9.50 -1.02 1.74
N THR A 148 -10.76 -0.57 1.71
CA THR A 148 -11.85 -1.00 2.57
C THR A 148 -12.49 -2.27 2.01
N GLY A 149 -13.57 -2.74 2.62
CA GLY A 149 -14.28 -3.97 2.23
C GLY A 149 -14.21 -5.01 3.33
N ILE A 150 -14.10 -6.28 2.94
CA ILE A 150 -14.13 -7.42 3.88
C ILE A 150 -12.92 -8.33 3.64
N SER A 151 -12.25 -8.73 4.73
CA SER A 151 -11.16 -9.70 4.67
C SER A 151 -11.66 -11.09 4.30
N THR A 152 -10.80 -11.93 3.71
CA THR A 152 -11.21 -13.30 3.34
C THR A 152 -11.57 -14.14 4.57
N ARG A 153 -10.89 -13.98 5.71
CA ARG A 153 -11.22 -14.66 6.98
C ARG A 153 -12.61 -14.30 7.47
N LEU A 154 -12.89 -12.99 7.58
CA LEU A 154 -14.22 -12.54 7.99
C LEU A 154 -15.29 -13.02 7.01
N ALA A 155 -15.01 -12.96 5.71
CA ALA A 155 -15.95 -13.46 4.70
C ALA A 155 -16.23 -14.96 4.84
N GLY A 156 -15.20 -15.77 5.13
CA GLY A 156 -15.34 -17.21 5.36
C GLY A 156 -16.21 -17.52 6.57
N ASP A 157 -15.97 -16.83 7.69
CA ASP A 157 -16.75 -17.02 8.91
C ASP A 157 -18.21 -16.58 8.73
N ILE A 158 -18.44 -15.43 8.10
CA ILE A 158 -19.80 -14.94 7.79
C ILE A 158 -20.53 -15.92 6.85
N LEU A 159 -19.86 -16.43 5.82
CA LEU A 159 -20.45 -17.37 4.87
C LEU A 159 -20.95 -18.64 5.56
N GLY A 160 -20.11 -19.23 6.43
CA GLY A 160 -20.50 -20.40 7.21
C GLY A 160 -21.73 -20.16 8.08
N LEU A 161 -21.93 -18.92 8.57
CA LEU A 161 -23.11 -18.55 9.35
C LEU A 161 -24.38 -18.38 8.51
N ILE A 162 -24.27 -17.88 7.28
CA ILE A 162 -25.40 -17.80 6.34
C ILE A 162 -25.91 -19.20 5.98
N GLU A 163 -24.99 -20.15 5.79
CA GLU A 163 -25.30 -21.53 5.39
C GLU A 163 -25.91 -22.38 6.53
N GLN A 164 -25.50 -22.13 7.79
CA GLN A 164 -25.93 -22.92 8.95
C GLN A 164 -27.32 -22.55 9.49
N ASP A 165 -27.81 -21.33 9.27
CA ASP A 165 -29.07 -20.86 9.85
C ASP A 165 -29.85 -19.95 8.88
N GLU A 166 -30.57 -20.56 7.94
CA GLU A 166 -31.34 -19.85 6.91
C GLU A 166 -32.39 -18.88 7.48
N LYS A 167 -32.80 -19.01 8.75
CA LYS A 167 -33.90 -18.23 9.34
C LYS A 167 -33.47 -17.24 10.42
N LYS A 168 -32.27 -17.35 11.02
CA LYS A 168 -31.79 -16.42 12.05
C LYS A 168 -30.38 -15.87 11.82
N GLY A 169 -29.63 -16.39 10.86
CA GLY A 169 -28.27 -15.94 10.58
C GLY A 169 -28.20 -14.60 9.85
N PHE A 170 -29.14 -14.33 8.94
CA PHE A 170 -29.14 -13.18 8.04
C PHE A 170 -30.42 -12.36 8.20
N ARG A 171 -30.28 -11.06 8.50
CA ARG A 171 -31.39 -10.12 8.64
C ARG A 171 -31.18 -8.93 7.72
N VAL A 172 -32.16 -8.64 6.86
CA VAL A 172 -32.20 -7.37 6.14
C VAL A 172 -32.61 -6.28 7.13
N VAL A 173 -31.79 -5.25 7.28
CA VAL A 173 -32.13 -4.06 8.07
C VAL A 173 -33.03 -3.19 7.20
N GLU A 174 -34.06 -2.60 7.80
CA GLU A 174 -34.97 -1.68 7.11
C GLU A 174 -34.25 -0.39 6.75
N PHE A 175 -33.54 -0.43 5.62
CA PHE A 175 -32.88 0.69 4.97
C PHE A 175 -32.66 0.35 3.50
N GLU A 176 -33.14 1.22 2.62
CA GLU A 176 -32.89 1.17 1.19
C GLU A 176 -32.81 2.59 0.66
N ALA A 177 -31.80 2.85 -0.16
CA ALA A 177 -31.61 4.10 -0.85
C ALA A 177 -30.92 3.83 -2.20
N THR A 178 -30.96 4.82 -3.07
CA THR A 178 -30.22 4.90 -4.33
C THR A 178 -29.21 6.03 -4.27
N GLY A 179 -28.32 6.11 -5.26
CA GLY A 179 -27.37 7.22 -5.39
C GLY A 179 -28.04 8.59 -5.53
N GLY A 180 -29.29 8.65 -6.01
CA GLY A 180 -30.02 9.90 -6.25
C GLY A 180 -30.77 10.44 -5.03
N ASP A 181 -31.10 9.59 -4.07
CA ASP A 181 -31.93 9.92 -2.90
C ASP A 181 -31.24 9.58 -1.56
N LEU A 182 -29.97 9.15 -1.59
CA LEU A 182 -29.16 8.96 -0.39
C LEU A 182 -29.05 10.29 0.37
N ASP A 183 -29.79 10.37 1.46
CA ASP A 183 -29.77 11.48 2.38
C ASP A 183 -29.03 11.04 3.65
N VAL A 184 -27.80 11.50 3.82
CA VAL A 184 -26.97 11.21 5.00
C VAL A 184 -27.64 11.68 6.30
N SER A 185 -28.54 12.66 6.24
CA SER A 185 -29.29 13.16 7.39
C SER A 185 -30.49 12.28 7.77
N LYS A 186 -30.95 11.40 6.87
CA LYS A 186 -32.05 10.44 7.13
C LYS A 186 -31.61 9.19 7.90
N GLY A 187 -30.40 9.17 8.45
CA GLY A 187 -29.95 8.18 9.42
C GLY A 187 -29.59 6.83 8.81
N ILE A 188 -28.48 6.79 8.06
CA ILE A 188 -27.84 5.51 7.71
C ILE A 188 -27.66 4.69 9.01
N PRO A 189 -28.12 3.43 9.08
CA PRO A 189 -28.04 2.64 10.29
C PRO A 189 -26.62 2.62 10.85
N GLU A 190 -26.45 2.87 12.15
CA GLU A 190 -25.13 2.90 12.80
C GLU A 190 -24.43 1.54 12.69
N GLY A 191 -23.10 1.55 12.60
CA GLY A 191 -22.30 0.33 12.51
C GLY A 191 -22.28 -0.44 13.82
N THR A 192 -22.18 -1.76 13.73
CA THR A 192 -21.97 -2.62 14.91
C THR A 192 -20.51 -2.70 15.32
N TRP A 193 -19.61 -2.34 14.39
CA TRP A 193 -18.14 -2.38 14.50
C TRP A 193 -17.59 -3.78 14.85
N LEU A 194 -16.32 -4.03 14.55
CA LEU A 194 -15.66 -5.24 15.05
C LEU A 194 -15.11 -4.96 16.45
N VAL A 195 -15.15 -5.98 17.31
CA VAL A 195 -14.67 -5.85 18.69
C VAL A 195 -13.16 -6.06 18.72
N ASP A 196 -12.46 -5.16 19.41
CA ASP A 196 -11.05 -5.35 19.75
C ASP A 196 -10.88 -6.54 20.71
N GLY A 197 -9.96 -7.44 20.41
CA GLY A 197 -9.56 -8.54 21.28
C GLY A 197 -8.12 -8.42 21.76
N ASP A 198 -7.67 -9.41 22.54
CA ASP A 198 -6.31 -9.47 23.09
C ASP A 198 -5.22 -9.35 22.00
N ALA A 199 -5.47 -9.92 20.82
CA ALA A 199 -4.53 -9.85 19.71
C ALA A 199 -4.36 -8.42 19.17
N HIS A 200 -5.43 -7.61 19.13
CA HIS A 200 -5.35 -6.20 18.74
C HIS A 200 -4.53 -5.40 19.74
N PHE A 201 -4.73 -5.63 21.04
CA PHE A 201 -3.97 -4.98 22.09
C PHE A 201 -2.48 -5.37 22.02
N ALA A 202 -2.18 -6.66 21.93
CA ALA A 202 -0.80 -7.16 21.81
C ALA A 202 -0.09 -6.66 20.54
N LEU A 203 -0.82 -6.48 19.43
CA LEU A 203 -0.27 -5.86 18.21
C LEU A 203 0.13 -4.40 18.45
N ARG A 204 -0.70 -3.62 19.14
CA ARG A 204 -0.36 -2.23 19.49
C ARG A 204 0.87 -2.17 20.41
N GLU A 205 0.92 -3.03 21.42
CA GLU A 205 2.10 -3.16 22.30
C GLU A 205 3.37 -3.50 21.52
N ARG A 206 3.27 -4.48 20.61
CA ARG A 206 4.39 -4.86 19.75
C ARG A 206 4.85 -3.69 18.89
N ILE A 207 3.93 -2.99 18.24
CA ILE A 207 4.27 -1.81 17.42
C ILE A 207 4.95 -0.74 18.27
N VAL A 208 4.41 -0.38 19.45
CA VAL A 208 5.02 0.58 20.37
C VAL A 208 6.43 0.14 20.77
N GLY A 209 6.62 -1.13 21.15
CA GLY A 209 7.93 -1.68 21.50
C GLY A 209 8.92 -1.61 20.33
N LEU A 210 8.47 -1.90 19.11
CA LEU A 210 9.29 -1.78 17.90
C LEU A 210 9.66 -0.31 17.60
N MET A 211 8.74 0.63 17.83
CA MET A 211 8.96 2.06 17.64
C MET A 211 9.95 2.64 18.64
N LYS A 212 9.92 2.19 19.90
CA LYS A 212 10.87 2.57 20.95
C LYS A 212 12.28 2.00 20.70
N ARG A 213 12.38 0.76 20.20
CA ARG A 213 13.66 0.07 20.02
C ARG A 213 14.62 0.86 19.12
N GLY A 214 15.77 1.25 19.66
CA GLY A 214 16.81 1.93 18.90
C GLY A 214 16.35 3.27 18.32
N SER A 215 15.36 3.92 18.91
CA SER A 215 14.94 5.26 18.50
C SER A 215 16.09 6.25 18.66
N ARG A 216 16.15 7.20 17.73
CA ARG A 216 17.05 8.36 17.72
C ARG A 216 16.58 9.47 18.66
N VAL A 217 15.34 9.40 19.13
CA VAL A 217 14.74 10.32 20.11
C VAL A 217 14.16 9.55 21.30
N PRO A 218 15.00 8.87 22.13
CA PRO A 218 14.52 7.93 23.15
C PRO A 218 13.50 8.54 24.13
N GLU A 219 13.77 9.74 24.64
CA GLU A 219 12.85 10.44 25.56
C GLU A 219 11.49 10.75 24.92
N GLY A 220 11.48 11.01 23.61
CA GLY A 220 10.26 11.21 22.84
C GLY A 220 9.52 9.90 22.60
N ALA A 221 10.25 8.87 22.19
CA ALA A 221 9.72 7.54 21.94
C ALA A 221 9.10 6.92 23.20
N GLU A 222 9.65 7.17 24.39
CA GLU A 222 9.08 6.67 25.64
C GLU A 222 7.67 7.17 25.94
N LYS A 223 7.28 8.32 25.37
CA LYS A 223 5.92 8.87 25.50
C LYS A 223 4.88 8.12 24.66
N LEU A 224 5.30 7.27 23.71
CA LEU A 224 4.38 6.46 22.93
C LEU A 224 3.68 5.44 23.82
N SER A 225 2.38 5.31 23.59
CA SER A 225 1.50 4.37 24.25
C SER A 225 0.69 3.56 23.23
N ASN A 226 0.02 2.51 23.68
CA ASN A 226 -0.86 1.70 22.82
C ASN A 226 -1.99 2.54 22.21
N GLU A 227 -2.43 3.59 22.91
CA GLU A 227 -3.50 4.47 22.42
C GLU A 227 -3.06 5.29 21.20
N ASP A 228 -1.76 5.38 20.92
CA ASP A 228 -1.22 6.13 19.77
C ASP A 228 -1.15 5.28 18.50
N VAL A 229 -1.55 4.01 18.59
CA VAL A 229 -1.53 3.04 17.49
C VAL A 229 -2.96 2.67 17.09
N PHE A 230 -3.33 3.03 15.87
CA PHE A 230 -4.62 2.71 15.26
C PHE A 230 -4.43 1.61 14.22
N LEU A 231 -5.22 0.53 14.34
CA LEU A 231 -5.16 -0.62 13.45
C LEU A 231 -6.28 -0.58 12.41
N TYR A 232 -5.96 -0.99 11.18
CA TYR A 232 -6.88 -1.00 10.05
C TYR A 232 -6.80 -2.33 9.31
N GLY A 233 -7.87 -2.69 8.59
CA GLY A 233 -7.93 -3.92 7.79
C GLY A 233 -6.89 -3.97 6.66
N THR A 234 -6.43 -2.82 6.16
CA THR A 234 -5.33 -2.71 5.20
C THR A 234 -4.53 -1.42 5.42
N GLY A 235 -3.31 -1.32 4.86
CA GLY A 235 -2.56 -0.07 4.83
C GLY A 235 -3.30 1.05 4.09
N MET A 236 -3.94 0.72 2.96
CA MET A 236 -4.73 1.68 2.19
C MET A 236 -5.96 2.19 2.95
N ALA A 237 -6.64 1.34 3.73
CA ALA A 237 -7.73 1.79 4.59
C ALA A 237 -7.24 2.83 5.61
N GLY A 238 -6.06 2.60 6.21
CA GLY A 238 -5.41 3.59 7.06
C GLY A 238 -5.16 4.92 6.33
N ILE A 239 -4.57 4.87 5.13
CA ILE A 239 -4.32 6.07 4.31
C ILE A 239 -5.63 6.79 3.95
N TYR A 240 -6.66 6.07 3.54
CA TYR A 240 -7.95 6.63 3.14
C TYR A 240 -8.65 7.34 4.31
N TYR A 241 -8.81 6.66 5.44
CA TYR A 241 -9.45 7.28 6.62
C TYR A 241 -8.62 8.45 7.15
N LEU A 242 -7.29 8.32 7.19
CA LEU A 242 -6.42 9.41 7.58
C LEU A 242 -6.56 10.60 6.63
N HIS A 243 -6.59 10.37 5.32
CA HIS A 243 -6.78 11.40 4.31
C HIS A 243 -8.09 12.16 4.57
N GLY A 244 -9.22 11.47 4.72
CA GLY A 244 -10.51 12.10 5.01
C GLY A 244 -10.51 12.94 6.29
N ILE A 245 -9.83 12.46 7.33
CA ILE A 245 -9.63 13.20 8.58
C ILE A 245 -8.78 14.46 8.34
N LEU A 246 -7.64 14.34 7.65
CA LEU A 246 -6.74 15.46 7.41
C LEU A 246 -7.35 16.53 6.49
N THR A 247 -8.22 16.13 5.56
CA THR A 247 -8.86 17.02 4.57
C THR A 247 -10.21 17.57 4.99
N GLY A 248 -10.80 17.07 6.08
CA GLY A 248 -12.11 17.54 6.55
C GLY A 248 -13.30 16.89 5.84
N LYS A 249 -13.09 15.79 5.12
CA LYS A 249 -14.19 15.04 4.51
C LYS A 249 -15.04 14.27 5.54
N THR A 250 -14.47 13.93 6.69
CA THR A 250 -15.16 13.18 7.76
C THR A 250 -15.69 14.11 8.87
N ASP A 251 -15.91 15.40 8.58
CA ASP A 251 -16.15 16.45 9.59
C ASP A 251 -17.55 16.53 10.19
N ASP A 252 -18.50 15.71 9.75
CA ASP A 252 -19.86 15.69 10.29
C ASP A 252 -19.93 15.32 11.79
N LEU A 253 -18.80 14.98 12.44
CA LEU A 253 -18.73 14.49 13.82
C LEU A 253 -18.00 15.42 14.81
N ARG A 254 -17.60 16.66 14.46
CA ARG A 254 -16.95 17.56 15.43
C ARG A 254 -17.74 18.84 15.72
N GLU A 255 -17.84 19.16 17.01
CA GLU A 255 -18.21 20.50 17.49
C GLU A 255 -16.99 21.44 17.40
N GLU A 256 -17.20 22.62 16.79
CA GLU A 256 -16.29 23.78 16.73
C GLU A 256 -14.83 23.51 16.28
N VAL A 257 -14.61 23.49 14.97
CA VAL A 257 -13.26 23.58 14.38
C VAL A 257 -12.87 25.06 14.24
N SER A 258 -11.64 25.43 14.61
CA SER A 258 -11.17 26.82 14.43
C SER A 258 -11.09 27.20 12.95
N THR A 259 -11.33 28.47 12.61
CA THR A 259 -11.28 28.95 11.21
C THR A 259 -9.93 28.67 10.53
N GLU A 260 -8.82 28.71 11.26
CA GLU A 260 -7.49 28.41 10.70
C GLU A 260 -7.28 26.90 10.48
N GLU A 261 -7.81 26.05 11.35
CA GLU A 261 -7.78 24.61 11.14
C GLU A 261 -8.65 24.21 9.94
N GLU A 262 -9.84 24.78 9.82
CA GLU A 262 -10.73 24.53 8.67
C GLU A 262 -10.06 24.92 7.34
N LYS A 263 -9.42 26.10 7.30
CA LYS A 263 -8.63 26.54 6.14
C LYS A 263 -7.47 25.61 5.84
N ARG A 264 -6.76 25.13 6.87
CA ARG A 264 -5.67 24.16 6.68
C ARG A 264 -6.20 22.88 6.04
N ARG A 265 -7.26 22.29 6.60
CA ARG A 265 -7.81 21.00 6.14
C ARG A 265 -8.29 21.06 4.68
N LYS A 266 -8.89 22.19 4.30
CA LYS A 266 -9.29 22.48 2.91
C LYS A 266 -8.12 22.91 2.00
N GLY A 267 -6.90 23.00 2.53
CA GLY A 267 -5.68 23.33 1.79
C GLY A 267 -5.21 22.20 0.88
N THR A 268 -4.15 22.46 0.11
CA THR A 268 -3.59 21.51 -0.85
C THR A 268 -2.96 20.30 -0.16
N VAL A 269 -3.17 19.10 -0.70
CA VAL A 269 -2.40 17.91 -0.31
C VAL A 269 -1.08 17.93 -1.07
N LEU A 270 0.05 18.03 -0.35
CA LEU A 270 1.38 18.06 -0.95
C LEU A 270 1.99 16.65 -0.92
N VAL A 271 2.36 16.11 -2.06
CA VAL A 271 2.91 14.75 -2.18
C VAL A 271 4.27 14.79 -2.86
N LEU A 272 5.25 14.12 -2.25
CA LEU A 272 6.64 14.18 -2.63
C LEU A 272 7.21 12.80 -2.99
N GLY A 273 7.99 12.75 -4.07
CA GLY A 273 8.62 11.54 -4.57
C GLY A 273 7.64 10.58 -5.22
N SER A 274 8.13 9.41 -5.65
CA SER A 274 7.24 8.33 -6.07
C SER A 274 6.41 7.84 -4.90
N VAL A 275 5.13 7.57 -5.14
CA VAL A 275 4.21 6.98 -4.17
C VAL A 275 3.52 5.76 -4.75
N PHE A 276 3.02 4.90 -3.87
CA PHE A 276 2.26 3.74 -4.23
C PHE A 276 1.04 4.12 -5.06
N HIS A 277 0.81 3.37 -6.13
CA HIS A 277 -0.20 3.66 -7.14
C HIS A 277 -1.60 3.91 -6.56
N ASN A 278 -2.04 3.12 -5.58
CA ASN A 278 -3.36 3.36 -5.00
C ASN A 278 -3.41 4.57 -4.07
N SER A 279 -2.30 4.95 -3.44
CA SER A 279 -2.20 6.20 -2.67
C SER A 279 -2.31 7.41 -3.59
N TRP A 280 -1.66 7.37 -4.76
CA TRP A 280 -1.83 8.38 -5.81
C TRP A 280 -3.31 8.59 -6.15
N HIS A 281 -4.01 7.51 -6.50
CA HIS A 281 -5.44 7.58 -6.86
C HIS A 281 -6.30 8.12 -5.73
N VAL A 282 -6.04 7.73 -4.47
CA VAL A 282 -6.74 8.34 -3.32
C VAL A 282 -6.50 9.85 -3.26
N PHE A 283 -5.26 10.31 -3.37
CA PHE A 283 -4.97 11.75 -3.22
C PHE A 283 -5.50 12.60 -4.36
N GLU A 284 -5.55 12.05 -5.58
CA GLU A 284 -6.11 12.73 -6.75
C GLU A 284 -7.63 12.75 -6.72
N GLU A 285 -8.25 11.59 -6.53
CA GLU A 285 -9.71 11.42 -6.63
C GLU A 285 -10.43 12.02 -5.44
N GLU A 286 -9.80 11.99 -4.25
CA GLU A 286 -10.36 12.49 -3.00
C GLU A 286 -9.80 13.87 -2.62
N ALA A 287 -9.13 14.57 -3.54
CA ALA A 287 -8.50 15.85 -3.25
C ALA A 287 -9.47 16.88 -2.61
N PRO A 288 -9.03 17.64 -1.59
CA PRO A 288 -9.83 18.72 -1.01
C PRO A 288 -9.96 19.90 -2.00
N ALA A 289 -10.70 20.94 -1.60
CA ALA A 289 -10.86 22.15 -2.40
C ALA A 289 -9.53 22.83 -2.80
N GLY A 290 -8.50 22.75 -1.95
CA GLY A 290 -7.14 23.22 -2.24
C GLY A 290 -6.37 22.34 -3.22
N GLY A 291 -6.93 21.21 -3.64
CA GLY A 291 -6.39 20.31 -4.65
C GLY A 291 -5.27 19.40 -4.16
N PHE A 292 -4.63 18.76 -5.13
CA PHE A 292 -3.51 17.84 -4.98
C PHE A 292 -2.31 18.41 -5.75
N LYS A 293 -1.16 18.52 -5.10
CA LYS A 293 0.10 18.97 -5.71
C LYS A 293 1.17 17.91 -5.51
N HIS A 294 1.72 17.42 -6.61
CA HIS A 294 2.78 16.42 -6.60
C HIS A 294 4.10 16.95 -7.16
N PHE A 295 5.20 16.56 -6.51
CA PHE A 295 6.56 16.73 -7.00
C PHE A 295 7.29 15.38 -6.97
N GLY A 296 7.53 14.78 -8.14
CA GLY A 296 8.18 13.46 -8.20
C GLY A 296 9.70 13.50 -8.00
N LYS A 297 10.34 14.62 -8.36
CA LYS A 297 11.78 14.84 -8.25
C LYS A 297 12.13 15.41 -6.88
N VAL A 298 12.84 14.64 -6.07
CA VAL A 298 13.15 14.98 -4.66
C VAL A 298 14.53 14.45 -4.22
N GLU A 299 15.42 14.18 -5.17
CA GLU A 299 16.71 13.54 -4.92
C GLU A 299 17.81 14.55 -4.64
N THR A 300 17.74 15.71 -5.30
CA THR A 300 18.79 16.73 -5.26
C THR A 300 18.36 17.95 -4.45
N ARG A 301 19.36 18.71 -3.98
CA ARG A 301 19.12 19.98 -3.30
C ARG A 301 18.33 20.97 -4.16
N GLN A 302 18.65 21.06 -5.45
CA GLN A 302 17.99 21.97 -6.39
C GLN A 302 16.51 21.66 -6.52
N GLU A 303 16.14 20.37 -6.65
CA GLU A 303 14.74 19.97 -6.74
C GLU A 303 13.96 20.32 -5.46
N LEU A 304 14.60 20.20 -4.30
CA LEU A 304 14.00 20.65 -3.03
C LEU A 304 13.94 22.19 -2.91
N ASP A 305 14.89 22.92 -3.49
CA ASP A 305 14.84 24.39 -3.57
C ASP A 305 13.63 24.85 -4.39
N GLU A 306 13.32 24.19 -5.52
CA GLU A 306 12.15 24.48 -6.36
C GLU A 306 10.81 24.25 -5.62
N ILE A 307 10.76 23.24 -4.75
CA ILE A 307 9.59 22.98 -3.91
C ILE A 307 9.43 24.07 -2.85
N GLU A 308 10.53 24.53 -2.26
CA GLU A 308 10.52 25.62 -1.28
C GLU A 308 10.08 26.94 -1.92
N ASP A 309 10.55 27.26 -3.12
CA ASP A 309 10.09 28.42 -3.90
C ASP A 309 8.58 28.35 -4.17
N TRP A 310 8.08 27.16 -4.53
CA TRP A 310 6.64 26.95 -4.72
C TRP A 310 5.85 27.13 -3.42
N LEU A 311 6.36 26.63 -2.28
CA LEU A 311 5.73 26.83 -0.97
C LEU A 311 5.67 28.32 -0.61
N GLU A 312 6.76 29.07 -0.80
CA GLU A 312 6.80 30.51 -0.57
C GLU A 312 5.76 31.25 -1.41
N PHE A 313 5.69 30.93 -2.70
CA PHE A 313 4.67 31.48 -3.59
C PHE A 313 3.25 31.11 -3.15
N HIS A 314 2.99 29.82 -2.90
CA HIS A 314 1.67 29.30 -2.54
C HIS A 314 1.13 29.97 -1.27
N PHE A 315 1.94 30.03 -0.21
CA PHE A 315 1.55 30.71 1.03
C PHE A 315 1.46 32.23 0.86
N GLY A 316 2.31 32.84 0.02
CA GLY A 316 2.24 34.25 -0.35
C GLY A 316 0.92 34.64 -1.04
N GLN A 317 0.29 33.70 -1.75
CA GLN A 317 -1.05 33.86 -2.35
C GLN A 317 -2.19 33.50 -1.39
N GLY A 318 -1.90 33.24 -0.11
CA GLY A 318 -2.90 32.82 0.88
C GLY A 318 -3.26 31.34 0.81
N GLY A 319 -2.55 30.55 0.01
CA GLY A 319 -2.66 29.10 -0.02
C GLY A 319 -2.35 28.47 1.34
N ARG A 320 -2.82 27.23 1.52
CA ARG A 320 -2.56 26.40 2.69
C ARG A 320 -2.21 25.00 2.24
N ILE A 321 -1.51 24.26 3.10
CA ILE A 321 -1.25 22.83 2.94
C ILE A 321 -2.07 22.08 4.00
N SER A 322 -2.83 21.09 3.56
CA SER A 322 -3.58 20.22 4.46
C SER A 322 -2.65 19.31 5.24
N TYR A 323 -1.79 18.60 4.50
CA TYR A 323 -0.69 17.80 5.01
C TYR A 323 0.31 17.52 3.89
N LEU A 324 1.51 17.09 4.27
CA LEU A 324 2.53 16.56 3.37
C LEU A 324 2.54 15.02 3.47
N PHE A 325 2.56 14.33 2.34
CA PHE A 325 2.76 12.88 2.26
C PHE A 325 4.05 12.51 1.53
N VAL A 326 4.78 11.52 2.07
CA VAL A 326 5.94 10.92 1.41
C VAL A 326 6.07 9.44 1.82
N GLU A 327 6.57 8.60 0.92
CA GLU A 327 7.05 7.26 1.26
C GLU A 327 8.55 7.29 1.55
N PHE A 328 9.00 6.56 2.57
CA PHE A 328 10.43 6.55 2.96
C PHE A 328 10.97 5.12 3.16
N PRO A 329 11.86 4.65 2.27
CA PRO A 329 12.16 5.19 0.95
C PRO A 329 10.99 4.92 -0.02
N SER A 330 10.95 5.61 -1.16
CA SER A 330 9.82 5.52 -2.09
C SER A 330 9.68 4.16 -2.79
N ASN A 331 8.46 3.69 -3.06
CA ASN A 331 8.22 2.50 -3.89
C ASN A 331 7.88 2.91 -5.34
N PRO A 332 8.60 2.44 -6.37
CA PRO A 332 9.67 1.43 -6.38
C PRO A 332 11.10 2.02 -6.51
N LEU A 333 11.26 3.35 -6.51
CA LEU A 333 12.54 4.02 -6.81
C LEU A 333 13.55 3.99 -5.66
N LEU A 334 13.07 3.78 -4.44
CA LEU A 334 13.85 3.73 -3.21
C LEU A 334 14.63 5.02 -2.92
N VAL A 335 14.05 6.14 -3.35
CA VAL A 335 14.54 7.49 -3.05
C VAL A 335 14.22 7.84 -1.60
N SER A 336 15.20 8.41 -0.91
CA SER A 336 15.10 8.87 0.48
C SER A 336 15.19 10.40 0.52
N VAL A 337 14.04 11.07 0.55
CA VAL A 337 13.98 12.54 0.61
C VAL A 337 14.62 13.08 1.90
N ASP A 338 15.14 14.30 1.87
CA ASP A 338 15.69 14.97 3.06
C ASP A 338 14.58 15.34 4.06
N LEU A 339 14.33 14.45 5.02
CA LEU A 339 13.29 14.60 6.04
C LEU A 339 13.52 15.80 6.98
N GLU A 340 14.78 16.18 7.24
CA GLU A 340 15.09 17.35 8.09
C GLU A 340 14.60 18.63 7.42
N ARG A 341 14.77 18.72 6.09
CA ARG A 341 14.26 19.83 5.30
C ARG A 341 12.74 19.88 5.29
N LEU A 342 12.08 18.73 5.13
CA LEU A 342 10.61 18.66 5.20
C LEU A 342 10.08 19.13 6.55
N ARG A 343 10.72 18.72 7.65
CA ARG A 343 10.37 19.18 9.01
C ARG A 343 10.45 20.69 9.13
N GLY A 344 11.52 21.30 8.60
CA GLY A 344 11.70 22.75 8.56
C GLY A 344 10.56 23.48 7.83
N TRP A 345 10.11 22.96 6.69
CA TRP A 345 8.95 23.52 5.97
C TRP A 345 7.66 23.39 6.77
N ALA A 346 7.40 22.21 7.30
CA ALA A 346 6.20 21.91 8.07
C ALA A 346 6.08 22.80 9.32
N ASP A 347 7.21 23.09 9.98
CA ASP A 347 7.27 23.99 11.14
C ASP A 347 7.12 25.47 10.73
N LYS A 348 7.72 25.89 9.61
CA LYS A 348 7.62 27.25 9.06
C LYS A 348 6.19 27.60 8.64
N TYR A 349 5.51 26.66 7.97
CA TYR A 349 4.22 26.90 7.31
C TYR A 349 3.01 26.29 8.04
N GLY A 350 3.23 25.45 9.05
CA GLY A 350 2.18 24.92 9.92
C GLY A 350 1.32 23.84 9.27
N PHE A 351 1.92 22.72 8.86
CA PHE A 351 1.19 21.53 8.39
C PHE A 351 1.80 20.23 8.92
N PRO A 352 1.01 19.16 9.09
CA PRO A 352 1.54 17.87 9.53
C PRO A 352 2.23 17.09 8.39
N ILE A 353 3.22 16.28 8.75
CA ILE A 353 3.91 15.34 7.86
C ILE A 353 3.42 13.92 8.13
N VAL A 354 2.97 13.27 7.06
CA VAL A 354 2.64 11.84 7.02
C VAL A 354 3.74 11.11 6.26
N VAL A 355 4.35 10.11 6.90
CA VAL A 355 5.37 9.26 6.25
C VAL A 355 4.88 7.82 6.21
N ASP A 356 4.80 7.24 5.01
CA ASP A 356 4.59 5.80 4.85
C ASP A 356 5.95 5.09 4.92
N ASP A 357 6.13 4.24 5.93
CA ASP A 357 7.38 3.55 6.21
C ASP A 357 7.39 2.11 5.69
N THR A 358 6.38 1.67 4.94
CA THR A 358 6.16 0.26 4.58
C THR A 358 7.42 -0.40 3.99
N VAL A 359 8.15 0.32 3.13
CA VAL A 359 9.36 -0.18 2.49
C VAL A 359 10.58 -0.11 3.42
N GLY A 360 10.75 1.03 4.11
CA GLY A 360 11.86 1.23 5.04
C GLY A 360 11.77 0.26 6.23
N SER A 361 10.55 -0.04 6.63
CA SER A 361 10.13 -0.91 7.71
C SER A 361 10.55 -0.38 9.08
N PHE A 362 9.65 -0.48 10.06
CA PHE A 362 9.91 -0.08 11.45
C PHE A 362 11.20 -0.66 12.02
N CYS A 363 11.71 -1.77 11.47
CA CYS A 363 12.93 -2.39 11.98
C CYS A 363 14.19 -1.60 11.62
N ASN A 364 14.21 -0.91 10.48
CA ASN A 364 15.41 -0.25 9.97
C ASN A 364 15.42 1.25 10.22
N VAL A 365 14.30 1.93 10.00
CA VAL A 365 14.20 3.40 10.05
C VAL A 365 13.48 3.89 11.30
N ASP A 366 13.91 5.04 11.80
CA ASP A 366 13.22 5.83 12.82
C ASP A 366 12.77 7.17 12.25
N LEU A 367 11.45 7.33 12.15
CA LEU A 367 10.80 8.49 11.57
C LEU A 367 10.16 9.40 12.63
N LEU A 368 10.18 9.00 13.92
CA LEU A 368 9.70 9.82 15.02
C LEU A 368 10.36 11.21 15.12
N PRO A 369 11.63 11.43 14.69
CA PRO A 369 12.19 12.77 14.71
C PRO A 369 11.47 13.79 13.79
N VAL A 370 10.72 13.32 12.78
CA VAL A 370 10.16 14.19 11.73
C VAL A 370 8.65 14.01 11.53
N ALA A 371 8.16 12.78 11.53
CA ALA A 371 6.79 12.47 11.14
C ALA A 371 5.79 12.78 12.27
N ASP A 372 4.73 13.53 11.95
CA ASP A 372 3.56 13.69 12.81
C ASP A 372 2.73 12.39 12.83
N VAL A 373 2.66 11.72 11.68
CA VAL A 373 1.96 10.47 11.49
C VAL A 373 2.84 9.50 10.70
N ILE A 374 2.98 8.27 11.20
CA ILE A 374 3.63 7.17 10.48
C ILE A 374 2.57 6.16 10.06
N VAL A 375 2.53 5.84 8.78
CA VAL A 375 1.60 4.86 8.21
C VAL A 375 2.37 3.65 7.74
N SER A 376 1.81 2.46 7.94
CA SER A 376 2.50 1.22 7.60
C SER A 376 1.54 0.14 7.11
N SER A 377 1.90 -0.51 6.02
CA SER A 377 1.26 -1.74 5.59
C SER A 377 1.83 -2.94 6.36
N LEU A 378 1.18 -3.30 7.46
CA LEU A 378 1.51 -4.50 8.27
C LEU A 378 1.38 -5.81 7.47
N THR A 379 0.72 -5.74 6.32
CA THR A 379 0.52 -6.81 5.35
C THR A 379 1.83 -7.34 4.75
N LYS A 380 2.89 -6.51 4.75
CA LYS A 380 4.16 -6.76 4.06
C LYS A 380 5.16 -7.50 4.95
N SER A 381 6.38 -6.99 5.11
CA SER A 381 7.47 -7.62 5.88
C SER A 381 7.11 -7.87 7.35
N PHE A 382 6.24 -7.04 7.94
CA PHE A 382 5.77 -7.24 9.31
C PHE A 382 5.05 -8.59 9.47
N SER A 383 4.06 -8.86 8.61
CA SER A 383 3.43 -10.19 8.50
C SER A 383 4.40 -11.24 7.94
N GLY A 384 5.08 -10.97 6.83
CA GLY A 384 6.12 -11.86 6.32
C GLY A 384 5.64 -13.05 5.49
N TYR A 385 4.35 -13.40 5.54
CA TYR A 385 3.86 -14.68 4.99
C TYR A 385 2.80 -14.56 3.91
N ALA A 386 2.51 -13.33 3.46
CA ALA A 386 1.54 -13.04 2.41
C ALA A 386 0.20 -13.78 2.61
N ASN A 387 -0.34 -13.81 3.83
CA ASN A 387 -1.60 -14.51 4.13
C ASN A 387 -2.56 -13.73 5.06
N VAL A 388 -2.26 -12.47 5.36
CA VAL A 388 -3.10 -11.58 6.17
C VAL A 388 -2.84 -10.15 5.76
N MET A 389 -3.91 -9.35 5.70
CA MET A 389 -3.83 -7.91 5.45
C MET A 389 -4.11 -7.15 6.74
N ALA A 390 -3.37 -6.08 6.92
CA ALA A 390 -3.57 -5.07 7.96
C ALA A 390 -2.76 -3.81 7.64
N GLY A 391 -3.12 -2.72 8.29
CA GLY A 391 -2.39 -1.46 8.31
C GLY A 391 -2.33 -0.89 9.73
N SER A 392 -1.37 -0.01 9.97
CA SER A 392 -1.29 0.79 11.19
C SER A 392 -1.07 2.26 10.90
N ILE A 393 -1.59 3.08 11.81
CA ILE A 393 -1.20 4.48 11.97
C ILE A 393 -0.59 4.63 13.36
N VAL A 394 0.58 5.25 13.44
CA VAL A 394 1.22 5.66 14.69
C VAL A 394 1.26 7.18 14.74
N LEU A 395 0.67 7.76 15.78
CA LEU A 395 0.73 9.20 16.03
C LEU A 395 1.94 9.54 16.89
N ASN A 396 2.62 10.64 16.56
CA ASN A 396 3.78 11.07 17.31
C ASN A 396 3.41 12.02 18.47
N PRO A 397 3.48 11.59 19.75
CA PRO A 397 3.03 12.37 20.90
C PRO A 397 3.90 13.59 21.20
N THR A 398 5.04 13.75 20.52
CA THR A 398 5.97 14.85 20.78
C THR A 398 5.78 16.06 19.89
N LEU A 399 5.01 15.93 18.80
CA LEU A 399 4.87 16.98 17.80
C LEU A 399 3.60 17.83 17.98
N PRO A 400 3.61 19.09 17.50
CA PRO A 400 2.57 20.07 17.84
C PRO A 400 1.14 19.68 17.47
N PHE A 401 0.95 18.95 16.36
CA PHE A 401 -0.37 18.56 15.86
C PHE A 401 -1.01 17.41 16.66
N TYR A 402 -0.24 16.70 17.49
CA TYR A 402 -0.73 15.52 18.20
C TYR A 402 -1.92 15.84 19.11
N LYS A 403 -1.73 16.74 20.09
CA LYS A 403 -2.76 17.02 21.11
C LYS A 403 -3.91 17.85 20.57
N THR A 404 -3.60 18.79 19.68
CA THR A 404 -4.53 19.80 19.20
C THR A 404 -5.45 19.27 18.11
N PHE A 405 -5.00 18.30 17.33
CA PHE A 405 -5.73 17.82 16.16
C PHE A 405 -5.72 16.31 16.03
N LEU A 406 -4.56 15.70 15.79
CA LEU A 406 -4.46 14.31 15.30
C LEU A 406 -5.03 13.28 16.29
N LYS A 407 -4.70 13.39 17.58
CA LYS A 407 -5.15 12.42 18.59
C LYS A 407 -6.66 12.52 18.83
N PRO A 408 -7.26 13.69 19.12
CA PRO A 408 -8.71 13.82 19.20
C PRO A 408 -9.41 13.36 17.93
N ALA A 409 -8.86 13.74 16.77
CA ALA A 409 -9.39 13.40 15.46
C ALA A 409 -9.53 11.90 15.22
N LEU A 410 -8.42 11.17 15.32
CA LEU A 410 -8.41 9.75 15.07
C LEU A 410 -9.20 8.99 16.14
N THR A 411 -9.16 9.43 17.41
CA THR A 411 -9.94 8.79 18.48
C THR A 411 -11.44 8.90 18.22
N ALA A 412 -11.93 10.05 17.74
CA ALA A 412 -13.34 10.26 17.45
C ALA A 412 -13.82 9.47 16.22
N SER A 413 -12.98 9.39 15.17
CA SER A 413 -13.36 8.81 13.88
C SER A 413 -13.03 7.32 13.73
N HIS A 414 -12.01 6.80 14.43
CA HIS A 414 -11.57 5.41 14.25
C HIS A 414 -12.64 4.42 14.69
N ARG A 415 -12.91 3.43 13.84
CA ARG A 415 -13.73 2.27 14.14
C ARG A 415 -12.95 1.03 13.75
N ASN A 416 -12.99 -0.01 14.59
CA ASN A 416 -12.24 -1.22 14.30
C ASN A 416 -12.91 -2.02 13.17
N GLU A 417 -12.15 -2.21 12.10
CA GLU A 417 -12.49 -3.05 10.94
C GLU A 417 -11.46 -4.19 10.73
N LEU A 418 -10.44 -4.29 11.60
CA LEU A 418 -9.51 -5.40 11.58
C LEU A 418 -10.15 -6.59 12.30
N TYR A 419 -10.46 -7.65 11.57
CA TYR A 419 -11.12 -8.82 12.15
C TYR A 419 -10.22 -9.57 13.15
N ALA A 420 -10.81 -10.13 14.21
CA ALA A 420 -10.08 -10.79 15.29
C ALA A 420 -9.19 -11.95 14.81
N ALA A 421 -9.66 -12.77 13.87
CA ALA A 421 -8.85 -13.85 13.32
C ALA A 421 -7.69 -13.32 12.45
N ASP A 422 -7.85 -12.17 11.79
CA ASP A 422 -6.76 -11.50 11.09
C ASP A 422 -5.75 -10.92 12.08
N ALA A 423 -6.21 -10.28 13.18
CA ALA A 423 -5.32 -9.79 14.23
C ALA A 423 -4.52 -10.92 14.89
N ILE A 424 -5.15 -12.06 15.22
CA ILE A 424 -4.48 -13.26 15.76
C ILE A 424 -3.42 -13.77 14.78
N LYS A 425 -3.77 -13.88 13.49
CA LYS A 425 -2.82 -14.35 12.48
C LYS A 425 -1.65 -13.38 12.32
N LEU A 426 -1.92 -12.08 12.27
CA LEU A 426 -0.90 -11.04 12.15
C LEU A 426 0.04 -11.01 13.36
N LEU A 427 -0.50 -11.19 14.57
CA LEU A 427 0.31 -11.29 15.78
C LEU A 427 1.25 -12.50 15.71
N SER A 428 0.72 -13.69 15.41
CA SER A 428 1.55 -14.89 15.26
C SER A 428 2.61 -14.75 14.17
N ASN A 429 2.24 -14.19 13.02
CA ASN A 429 3.15 -13.98 11.90
C ASN A 429 4.29 -12.99 12.20
N SER A 430 4.09 -12.05 13.13
CA SER A 430 5.08 -11.03 13.47
C SER A 430 6.02 -11.42 14.61
N ASP A 431 5.92 -12.65 15.15
CA ASP A 431 6.76 -13.13 16.26
C ASP A 431 8.25 -13.19 15.88
N ASP A 432 8.56 -13.55 14.64
CA ASP A 432 9.91 -13.68 14.10
C ASP A 432 10.31 -12.51 13.20
N TYR A 433 9.55 -11.41 13.24
CA TYR A 433 9.70 -10.25 12.36
C TYR A 433 11.16 -9.74 12.29
N LEU A 434 11.81 -9.50 13.42
CA LEU A 434 13.20 -9.00 13.44
C LEU A 434 14.19 -10.02 12.90
N ALA A 435 14.02 -11.31 13.23
CA ALA A 435 14.89 -12.36 12.74
C ALA A 435 14.81 -12.48 11.21
N ARG A 436 13.58 -12.43 10.65
CA ARG A 436 13.36 -12.38 9.21
C ARG A 436 13.93 -11.11 8.59
N SER A 437 13.69 -9.93 9.16
CA SER A 437 14.22 -8.66 8.65
C SER A 437 15.74 -8.66 8.50
N LYS A 438 16.47 -9.33 9.40
CA LYS A 438 17.92 -9.49 9.27
C LYS A 438 18.31 -10.24 7.99
N ILE A 439 17.62 -11.34 7.70
CA ILE A 439 17.84 -12.16 6.49
C ILE A 439 17.45 -11.36 5.25
N LEU A 440 16.29 -10.69 5.28
CA LEU A 440 15.80 -9.87 4.18
C LEU A 440 16.80 -8.76 3.81
N ASN A 441 17.32 -8.03 4.81
CA ASN A 441 18.32 -6.98 4.63
C ASN A 441 19.61 -7.53 3.99
N ARG A 442 20.10 -8.68 4.47
CA ARG A 442 21.31 -9.34 3.97
C ARG A 442 21.12 -9.79 2.52
N ASN A 443 20.06 -10.54 2.25
CA ASN A 443 19.79 -11.11 0.93
C ASN A 443 19.57 -9.98 -0.10
N ALA A 444 18.80 -8.94 0.24
CA ALA A 444 18.58 -7.81 -0.65
C ALA A 444 19.87 -7.06 -1.00
N GLN A 445 20.78 -6.87 -0.02
CA GLN A 445 22.11 -6.32 -0.28
C GLN A 445 22.90 -7.20 -1.26
N ALA A 446 22.95 -8.51 -1.03
CA ALA A 446 23.70 -9.43 -1.89
C ALA A 446 23.20 -9.41 -3.35
N ILE A 447 21.89 -9.32 -3.56
CA ILE A 447 21.30 -9.21 -4.89
C ILE A 447 21.57 -7.84 -5.52
N ALA A 448 21.50 -6.76 -4.73
CA ALA A 448 21.86 -5.42 -5.22
C ALA A 448 23.34 -5.36 -5.66
N ASP A 449 24.25 -5.93 -4.87
CA ASP A 449 25.68 -6.00 -5.16
C ASP A 449 25.97 -6.80 -6.43
N LEU A 450 25.28 -7.95 -6.59
CA LEU A 450 25.37 -8.75 -7.80
C LEU A 450 24.88 -7.96 -9.02
N ALA A 451 23.69 -7.36 -8.96
CA ALA A 451 23.13 -6.60 -10.08
C ALA A 451 24.04 -5.40 -10.47
N ALA A 452 24.61 -4.70 -9.48
CA ALA A 452 25.52 -3.59 -9.71
C ALA A 452 26.82 -4.01 -10.41
N SER A 453 27.26 -5.26 -10.24
CA SER A 453 28.42 -5.77 -10.97
C SER A 453 28.20 -5.85 -12.50
N TYR A 454 26.95 -5.81 -12.96
CA TYR A 454 26.55 -5.79 -14.37
C TYR A 454 26.27 -4.38 -14.92
N SER A 455 26.43 -3.33 -14.10
CA SER A 455 26.21 -1.93 -14.53
C SER A 455 27.47 -1.20 -14.98
N SER A 456 28.63 -1.80 -14.77
CA SER A 456 29.92 -1.24 -15.14
C SER A 456 30.60 -2.15 -16.16
N SER A 457 31.31 -1.58 -17.13
CA SER A 457 32.13 -2.31 -18.11
C SER A 457 33.37 -2.97 -17.48
N SER A 458 33.35 -3.27 -16.18
CA SER A 458 34.49 -3.68 -15.33
C SER A 458 35.10 -5.03 -15.70
N SER A 459 34.55 -5.70 -16.70
CA SER A 459 35.15 -6.88 -17.28
C SER A 459 36.33 -6.45 -18.15
N ALA A 460 37.50 -7.08 -17.95
CA ALA A 460 38.65 -6.94 -18.84
C ALA A 460 38.37 -7.44 -20.27
N ASP A 461 37.19 -8.04 -20.50
CA ASP A 461 36.68 -8.39 -21.82
C ASP A 461 35.96 -7.18 -22.45
N PRO A 462 36.52 -6.55 -23.50
CA PRO A 462 35.89 -5.45 -24.22
C PRO A 462 34.58 -5.83 -24.94
N ASN A 463 34.22 -7.11 -24.98
CA ASN A 463 32.95 -7.57 -25.54
C ASN A 463 31.80 -7.58 -24.51
N ASN A 464 32.06 -7.36 -23.22
CA ASN A 464 31.03 -7.40 -22.19
C ASN A 464 30.39 -6.01 -22.01
N LYS A 465 29.29 -5.75 -22.73
CA LYS A 465 28.52 -4.51 -22.61
C LYS A 465 27.70 -4.50 -21.30
N PRO A 466 27.56 -3.36 -20.61
CA PRO A 466 26.70 -3.27 -19.43
C PRO A 466 25.24 -3.49 -19.82
N ILE A 467 24.54 -4.35 -19.09
CA ILE A 467 23.10 -4.65 -19.30
C ILE A 467 22.21 -4.01 -18.23
N VAL A 468 22.77 -3.69 -17.06
CA VAL A 468 22.09 -2.97 -15.99
C VAL A 468 22.44 -1.50 -16.12
N LYS A 469 21.44 -0.63 -16.25
CA LYS A 469 21.65 0.82 -16.29
C LYS A 469 21.84 1.37 -14.88
N THR A 470 21.02 0.94 -13.92
CA THR A 470 21.18 1.30 -12.51
C THR A 470 20.50 0.30 -11.59
N VAL A 471 21.02 0.20 -10.36
CA VAL A 471 20.38 -0.53 -9.26
C VAL A 471 19.72 0.49 -8.33
N LEU A 472 18.40 0.40 -8.23
CA LEU A 472 17.61 1.20 -7.30
C LEU A 472 17.55 0.40 -5.99
N TYR A 473 18.44 0.74 -5.07
CA TYR A 473 18.52 0.22 -3.70
C TYR A 473 19.26 1.25 -2.84
N PRO A 474 18.94 1.44 -1.54
CA PRO A 474 19.49 2.56 -0.77
C PRO A 474 21.01 2.69 -0.81
N THR A 475 21.79 1.61 -0.78
CA THR A 475 23.27 1.67 -0.83
C THR A 475 23.84 2.12 -2.17
N TYR A 476 23.05 2.06 -3.24
CA TYR A 476 23.39 2.53 -4.58
C TYR A 476 22.69 3.85 -4.94
N SER A 477 21.81 4.34 -4.07
CA SER A 477 21.07 5.58 -4.30
C SER A 477 21.94 6.82 -4.03
N PRO A 478 21.83 7.88 -4.85
CA PRO A 478 22.44 9.18 -4.54
C PRO A 478 21.89 9.79 -3.24
N THR A 479 20.73 9.31 -2.76
CA THR A 479 20.11 9.75 -1.50
C THR A 479 20.48 8.92 -0.27
N LEU A 480 21.50 8.03 -0.36
CA LEU A 480 21.95 7.17 0.75
C LEU A 480 22.19 7.93 2.06
N ALA A 481 22.79 9.13 1.99
CA ALA A 481 23.06 9.95 3.16
C ALA A 481 21.77 10.28 3.95
N ASN A 482 20.67 10.56 3.25
CA ASN A 482 19.38 10.83 3.87
C ASN A 482 18.81 9.56 4.54
N TYR A 483 18.90 8.40 3.87
CA TYR A 483 18.51 7.12 4.48
C TYR A 483 19.30 6.83 5.76
N GLN A 484 20.62 7.02 5.72
CA GLN A 484 21.51 6.76 6.87
C GLN A 484 21.21 7.66 8.07
N LYS A 485 20.79 8.91 7.85
CA LYS A 485 20.32 9.80 8.92
C LYS A 485 19.05 9.28 9.60
N SER A 486 18.20 8.55 8.88
CA SER A 486 16.95 7.98 9.41
C SER A 486 17.12 6.56 9.97
N LEU A 487 18.28 5.92 9.83
CA LEU A 487 18.52 4.60 10.42
C LEU A 487 18.35 4.63 11.94
N ARG A 488 17.71 3.59 12.47
CA ARG A 488 17.71 3.31 13.91
C ARG A 488 19.13 3.19 14.45
N ARG A 489 19.27 3.41 15.76
CA ARG A 489 20.55 3.31 16.44
C ARG A 489 21.15 1.92 16.21
N ARG A 490 22.34 1.89 15.62
CA ARG A 490 23.11 0.65 15.46
C ARG A 490 23.69 0.24 16.81
N PRO A 491 23.80 -1.08 17.08
CA PRO A 491 24.54 -1.57 18.25
C PRO A 491 26.02 -1.15 18.16
N ALA A 492 26.55 -0.54 19.22
CA ALA A 492 27.92 -0.04 19.28
C ALA A 492 28.90 -1.01 19.96
N SER A 493 28.42 -1.91 20.81
CA SER A 493 29.23 -2.93 21.50
C SER A 493 28.79 -4.35 21.16
N LYS A 494 29.58 -5.37 21.55
CA LYS A 494 29.19 -6.78 21.34
C LYS A 494 27.97 -7.14 22.17
N GLU A 495 27.91 -6.64 23.40
CA GLU A 495 26.80 -6.82 24.32
C GLU A 495 25.52 -6.19 23.75
N GLU A 496 25.62 -4.98 23.18
CA GLU A 496 24.49 -4.37 22.49
C GLU A 496 24.06 -5.14 21.23
N LYS A 497 24.97 -5.83 20.52
CA LYS A 497 24.61 -6.64 19.34
C LYS A 497 23.79 -7.89 19.69
N GLU A 498 23.91 -8.38 20.91
CA GLU A 498 23.09 -9.49 21.40
C GLU A 498 21.68 -9.02 21.77
N GLU A 499 21.51 -7.74 22.13
CA GLU A 499 20.23 -7.16 22.57
C GLU A 499 19.49 -6.37 21.46
N LEU A 500 20.24 -5.67 20.60
CA LEU A 500 19.70 -4.73 19.61
C LEU A 500 19.83 -5.27 18.19
N PHE A 501 18.73 -5.11 17.46
CA PHE A 501 18.68 -5.37 16.02
C PHE A 501 19.61 -4.43 15.25
N GLU A 502 20.40 -4.97 14.31
CA GLU A 502 21.19 -4.17 13.38
C GLU A 502 20.34 -3.75 12.17
N PRO A 503 20.04 -2.44 12.02
CA PRO A 503 19.19 -1.96 10.93
C PRO A 503 19.93 -2.00 9.59
N GLY A 504 19.21 -2.45 8.55
CA GLY A 504 19.67 -2.53 7.16
C GLY A 504 18.85 -1.64 6.24
N TYR A 505 18.62 -2.09 5.00
CA TYR A 505 18.07 -1.27 3.91
C TYR A 505 16.76 -1.82 3.33
N GLY A 506 16.14 -2.78 4.01
CA GLY A 506 14.87 -3.39 3.61
C GLY A 506 15.03 -4.61 2.70
N CYS A 507 13.91 -5.06 2.13
CA CYS A 507 13.85 -6.26 1.29
C CYS A 507 13.62 -5.96 -0.20
N LEU A 508 13.37 -4.69 -0.53
CA LEU A 508 12.93 -4.28 -1.86
C LEU A 508 14.11 -3.66 -2.60
N LEU A 509 14.30 -4.03 -3.86
CA LEU A 509 15.14 -3.32 -4.83
C LEU A 509 14.43 -3.27 -6.19
N SER A 510 14.89 -2.39 -7.06
CA SER A 510 14.55 -2.45 -8.49
C SER A 510 15.82 -2.43 -9.32
N ILE A 511 15.82 -3.17 -10.43
CA ILE A 511 16.92 -3.22 -11.39
C ILE A 511 16.40 -2.55 -12.66
N GLU A 512 17.06 -1.46 -13.08
CA GLU A 512 16.79 -0.82 -14.36
C GLU A 512 17.75 -1.38 -15.40
N PHE A 513 17.22 -1.95 -16.48
CA PHE A 513 18.02 -2.45 -17.59
C PHE A 513 18.25 -1.37 -18.64
N VAL A 514 19.21 -1.58 -19.53
CA VAL A 514 19.51 -0.63 -20.62
C VAL A 514 18.37 -0.49 -21.63
N ASP A 515 17.55 -1.53 -21.77
CA ASP A 515 16.37 -1.55 -22.63
C ASP A 515 15.36 -2.62 -22.17
N LYS A 516 14.19 -2.59 -22.81
CA LYS A 516 13.06 -3.49 -22.51
C LYS A 516 13.31 -4.95 -22.94
N PRO A 517 13.89 -5.27 -24.10
CA PRO A 517 14.24 -6.65 -24.45
C PRO A 517 15.14 -7.32 -23.41
N THR A 518 16.17 -6.61 -22.92
CA THR A 518 17.07 -7.10 -21.88
C THR A 518 16.33 -7.33 -20.55
N ALA A 519 15.41 -6.42 -20.17
CA ALA A 519 14.57 -6.59 -18.99
C ALA A 519 13.65 -7.82 -19.09
N ILE A 520 13.07 -8.07 -20.27
CA ILE A 520 12.23 -9.25 -20.54
C ILE A 520 13.06 -10.52 -20.42
N ALA A 521 14.23 -10.56 -21.05
CA ALA A 521 15.13 -11.71 -21.00
C ALA A 521 15.54 -12.04 -19.55
N PHE A 522 15.89 -11.03 -18.75
CA PHE A 522 16.13 -11.21 -17.32
C PHE A 522 14.90 -11.75 -16.59
N PHE A 523 13.74 -11.10 -16.77
CA PHE A 523 12.54 -11.42 -16.00
C PHE A 523 12.04 -12.84 -16.25
N ASP A 524 11.98 -13.25 -17.51
CA ASP A 524 11.46 -14.56 -17.93
C ASP A 524 12.40 -15.71 -17.54
N ASN A 525 13.70 -15.44 -17.36
CA ASN A 525 14.69 -16.41 -16.88
C ASN A 525 14.97 -16.33 -15.36
N LEU A 526 14.37 -15.36 -14.65
CA LEU A 526 14.51 -15.24 -13.20
C LEU A 526 13.53 -16.20 -12.49
N HIS A 527 14.04 -17.37 -12.12
CA HIS A 527 13.30 -18.45 -11.46
C HIS A 527 13.00 -18.19 -9.97
N VAL A 528 12.24 -17.12 -9.72
CA VAL A 528 11.61 -16.79 -8.44
C VAL A 528 10.10 -16.65 -8.65
N HIS A 529 9.32 -16.59 -7.58
CA HIS A 529 7.88 -16.34 -7.72
C HIS A 529 7.62 -14.94 -8.29
N LYS A 530 6.57 -14.80 -9.11
CA LYS A 530 6.26 -13.55 -9.80
C LYS A 530 4.91 -13.01 -9.40
N GLY A 531 4.85 -11.88 -8.71
CA GLY A 531 3.59 -11.34 -8.21
C GLY A 531 3.71 -9.94 -7.59
N PRO A 532 2.58 -9.27 -7.34
CA PRO A 532 2.55 -7.86 -6.97
C PRO A 532 2.88 -7.57 -5.49
N HIS A 533 2.98 -8.61 -4.66
CA HIS A 533 3.24 -8.50 -3.22
C HIS A 533 4.73 -8.19 -2.93
N LEU A 534 5.04 -7.82 -1.68
CA LEU A 534 6.42 -7.62 -1.20
C LEU A 534 6.53 -7.98 0.29
N GLY A 535 7.74 -8.31 0.74
CA GLY A 535 8.01 -8.72 2.12
C GLY A 535 7.45 -10.09 2.49
N ALA A 536 7.30 -10.99 1.52
CA ALA A 536 6.93 -12.40 1.76
C ALA A 536 8.15 -13.25 2.14
N HIS A 537 7.89 -14.49 2.55
CA HIS A 537 8.92 -15.47 2.92
C HIS A 537 9.71 -15.99 1.71
N LEU A 538 9.14 -15.88 0.51
CA LEU A 538 9.79 -16.20 -0.77
C LEU A 538 9.95 -14.95 -1.61
N THR A 539 11.01 -14.93 -2.42
CA THR A 539 11.37 -13.86 -3.32
C THR A 539 10.30 -13.68 -4.39
N LEU A 540 9.88 -12.43 -4.56
CA LEU A 540 8.87 -12.01 -5.53
C LEU A 540 9.47 -11.01 -6.52
N ALA A 541 9.20 -11.18 -7.81
CA ALA A 541 9.59 -10.21 -8.84
C ALA A 541 8.38 -9.77 -9.70
N MET A 542 8.42 -8.54 -10.20
CA MET A 542 7.45 -8.05 -11.20
C MET A 542 8.02 -6.89 -12.03
N PRO A 543 7.58 -6.71 -13.29
CA PRO A 543 7.86 -5.50 -14.06
C PRO A 543 6.94 -4.37 -13.58
N TYR A 544 7.23 -3.80 -12.40
CA TYR A 544 6.28 -2.99 -11.64
C TYR A 544 5.74 -1.80 -12.43
N ASN A 545 6.62 -0.98 -13.01
CA ASN A 545 6.16 0.23 -13.70
C ASN A 545 5.35 -0.09 -14.95
N GLU A 546 5.81 -1.05 -15.75
CA GLU A 546 5.08 -1.51 -16.93
C GLU A 546 3.70 -2.10 -16.56
N MET A 547 3.62 -2.90 -15.50
CA MET A 547 2.39 -3.56 -15.08
C MET A 547 1.41 -2.60 -14.39
N VAL A 548 1.90 -1.69 -13.55
CA VAL A 548 1.06 -0.84 -12.69
C VAL A 548 0.73 0.49 -13.38
N TRP A 549 1.74 1.14 -13.97
CA TRP A 549 1.60 2.48 -14.52
C TRP A 549 1.52 2.49 -16.06
N GLY A 550 2.03 1.46 -16.74
CA GLY A 550 2.26 1.47 -18.20
C GLY A 550 1.03 1.69 -19.09
N SER A 551 -0.19 1.54 -18.57
CA SER A 551 -1.43 1.85 -19.30
C SER A 551 -2.00 3.24 -19.01
N GLU A 552 -1.50 3.92 -17.98
CA GLU A 552 -2.03 5.21 -17.51
C GLU A 552 -1.58 6.39 -18.38
N GLU A 553 -2.43 7.42 -18.43
CA GLU A 553 -2.18 8.61 -19.24
C GLU A 553 -0.93 9.38 -18.76
N TYR A 554 -0.71 9.49 -17.44
CA TYR A 554 0.48 10.12 -16.87
C TYR A 554 1.80 9.51 -17.36
N VAL A 555 1.83 8.20 -17.63
CA VAL A 555 3.01 7.54 -18.21
C VAL A 555 3.13 7.82 -19.70
N LYS A 556 2.01 7.81 -20.43
CA LYS A 556 1.99 8.13 -21.86
C LYS A 556 2.45 9.57 -22.13
N GLU A 557 2.14 10.48 -21.22
CA GLU A 557 2.59 11.88 -21.24
C GLU A 557 4.02 12.05 -20.69
N GLY A 558 4.63 10.99 -20.18
CA GLY A 558 6.01 10.98 -19.68
C GLY A 558 6.20 11.59 -18.29
N TYR A 559 5.13 11.90 -17.54
CA TYR A 559 5.24 12.54 -16.22
C TYR A 559 5.99 11.65 -15.21
N HIS A 560 5.53 10.40 -15.03
CA HIS A 560 6.15 9.43 -14.13
C HIS A 560 7.55 9.00 -14.59
N ILE A 561 7.74 8.87 -15.91
CA ILE A 561 9.04 8.60 -16.52
C ILE A 561 10.01 9.76 -16.23
N GLY A 562 9.52 11.00 -16.23
CA GLY A 562 10.31 12.21 -16.04
C GLY A 562 11.05 12.29 -14.70
N TYR A 563 10.66 11.50 -13.70
CA TYR A 563 11.36 11.36 -12.42
C TYR A 563 11.87 9.94 -12.14
N GLY A 564 11.88 9.06 -13.15
CA GLY A 564 12.58 7.78 -13.09
C GLY A 564 11.72 6.52 -13.00
N LEU A 565 10.38 6.58 -13.17
CA LEU A 565 9.56 5.36 -13.27
C LEU A 565 9.63 4.73 -14.68
N ASN A 566 10.80 4.20 -15.02
CA ASN A 566 11.08 3.63 -16.35
C ASN A 566 10.46 2.24 -16.53
N LEU A 567 10.06 1.89 -17.76
CA LEU A 567 9.30 0.67 -18.06
C LEU A 567 10.16 -0.60 -18.09
N GLU A 568 11.45 -0.42 -18.33
CA GLU A 568 12.52 -1.42 -18.31
C GLU A 568 13.02 -1.77 -16.89
N GLN A 569 12.27 -1.36 -15.85
CA GLN A 569 12.57 -1.71 -14.46
C GLN A 569 11.88 -3.01 -14.03
N VAL A 570 12.65 -3.88 -13.38
CA VAL A 570 12.14 -5.06 -12.67
C VAL A 570 12.28 -4.85 -11.17
N ARG A 571 11.14 -4.82 -10.46
CA ARG A 571 11.10 -4.72 -9.00
C ARG A 571 11.20 -6.11 -8.39
N VAL A 572 12.05 -6.24 -7.37
CA VAL A 572 12.30 -7.48 -6.65
C VAL A 572 12.10 -7.24 -5.15
N SER A 573 11.25 -8.05 -4.54
CA SER A 573 11.13 -8.21 -3.10
C SER A 573 11.85 -9.50 -2.71
N VAL A 574 13.06 -9.38 -2.17
CA VAL A 574 13.90 -10.52 -1.79
C VAL A 574 13.33 -11.20 -0.54
N GLY A 575 13.32 -12.53 -0.53
CA GLY A 575 12.77 -13.38 0.52
C GLY A 575 13.82 -13.99 1.45
N LEU A 576 13.43 -15.10 2.08
CA LEU A 576 14.20 -15.79 3.13
C LEU A 576 14.98 -16.99 2.62
N GLU A 577 15.02 -17.21 1.30
CA GLU A 577 15.78 -18.29 0.71
C GLU A 577 17.28 -18.18 1.05
N ASP A 578 18.01 -19.28 0.86
CA ASP A 578 19.46 -19.28 1.05
C ASP A 578 20.13 -18.23 0.14
N GLU A 579 21.10 -17.50 0.70
CA GLU A 579 21.73 -16.39 0.01
C GLU A 579 22.49 -16.87 -1.24
N GLU A 580 23.23 -17.97 -1.13
CA GLU A 580 24.02 -18.49 -2.24
C GLU A 580 23.10 -19.03 -3.35
N GLU A 581 21.97 -19.66 -2.98
CA GLU A 581 20.95 -20.10 -3.93
C GLU A 581 20.32 -18.93 -4.67
N LEU A 582 19.92 -17.87 -3.96
CA LEU A 582 19.38 -16.65 -4.58
C LEU A 582 20.40 -16.01 -5.51
N VAL A 583 21.65 -15.85 -5.08
CA VAL A 583 22.72 -15.30 -5.92
C VAL A 583 22.90 -16.15 -7.19
N ALA A 584 22.80 -17.47 -7.11
CA ALA A 584 22.88 -18.36 -8.27
C ALA A 584 21.69 -18.17 -9.24
N VAL A 585 20.46 -18.06 -8.71
CA VAL A 585 19.24 -17.80 -9.50
C VAL A 585 19.34 -16.47 -10.24
N PHE A 586 19.77 -15.40 -9.56
CA PHE A 586 19.91 -14.08 -10.17
C PHE A 586 21.06 -14.03 -11.18
N ARG A 587 22.18 -14.69 -10.90
CA ARG A 587 23.30 -14.77 -11.85
C ARG A 587 22.89 -15.49 -13.14
N HIS A 588 22.08 -16.54 -13.04
CA HIS A 588 21.53 -17.23 -14.21
C HIS A 588 20.67 -16.30 -15.06
N ALA A 589 19.74 -15.57 -14.44
CA ALA A 589 18.87 -14.62 -15.14
C ALA A 589 19.64 -13.45 -15.78
N LEU A 590 20.63 -12.90 -15.07
CA LEU A 590 21.52 -11.86 -15.60
C LEU A 590 22.35 -12.37 -16.77
N GLY A 591 22.81 -13.62 -16.73
CA GLY A 591 23.49 -14.27 -17.85
C GLY A 591 22.61 -14.38 -19.09
N ALA A 592 21.34 -14.76 -18.94
CA ALA A 592 20.38 -14.80 -20.05
C ALA A 592 20.15 -13.41 -20.68
N ALA A 593 20.06 -12.37 -19.86
CA ALA A 593 19.94 -10.98 -20.32
C ALA A 593 21.21 -10.49 -21.05
N SER A 594 22.40 -10.91 -20.61
CA SER A 594 23.64 -10.63 -21.35
C SER A 594 23.65 -11.27 -22.74
N SER A 595 23.19 -12.52 -22.86
CA SER A 595 23.11 -13.18 -24.18
C SER A 595 22.12 -12.52 -25.13
N SER A 596 20.94 -12.09 -24.67
CA SER A 596 19.97 -11.40 -25.53
C SER A 596 20.49 -10.07 -26.06
N SER A 597 21.26 -9.33 -25.25
CA SER A 597 21.87 -8.07 -25.67
C SER A 597 22.94 -8.21 -26.76
N SER A 598 23.45 -9.43 -26.99
CA SER A 598 24.47 -9.73 -28.00
C SER A 598 23.90 -10.23 -29.34
N GLU A 599 22.62 -10.61 -29.41
CA GLU A 599 21.98 -11.17 -30.62
C GLU A 599 21.29 -10.11 -31.50
N GLU A 600 21.20 -8.85 -31.08
CA GLU A 600 20.60 -7.75 -31.86
C GLU A 600 21.60 -6.98 -32.76
N GLU A 601 22.82 -7.51 -32.95
CA GLU A 601 23.79 -7.10 -33.99
C GLU A 601 23.85 -8.11 -35.14
#